data_AF-A0A8B7DE52-F1
#
_entry.id   AF-A0A8B7DE52-F1
#
_cell.length_a   1.000
_cell.length_b   1.000
_cell.length_c   1.000
_cell.angle_alpha   90.00
_cell.angle_beta   90.00
_cell.angle_gamma   90.00
#
_symmetry.space_group_name_H-M   'P 1'
#
loop_
_entity.id
_entity.type
_entity.pdbx_description
1 polymer ?
#
loop_
_entity_poly.entity_id
_entity_poly.type
_entity_poly.pdbx_seq_one_letter_code
_entity_poly.pdbx_strand_id
1 'polypeptide(L)'
;MLKSIYDWSPEDVGYWFGELGPWAKGTFDKKIIEAGIDGSLLMKLTDADLQDFKMNISLHRRITLEAIKKLKKELQNQQTGLWEFKERRSGLAIFIMFGLREFPRSTLTYLYFFNYRDAFLPIFYCSVTLKSANISCTQMQHSPTFGNYLEFLPLMFSIPYYLVGRFASHYLYINYWASRVVILHAVLMTVTEISNMRLLLIHRRSAHYYATKYFIYVLMSSLSIKLLVYFLPVFMTDCIFYWLLYVSPFDAFNRLLKRFFVRNAPHNFDHEEHNHAGVEQQWGFNFQWHARRY
;
A
#
# COMPACT_ATOMS: atom_id res chain seq x y z
N MET A 1 -1.30 -12.94 14.52
CA MET A 1 -1.75 -13.45 13.19
C MET A 1 -3.25 -13.49 13.26
N LEU A 2 -3.95 -12.78 12.37
CA LEU A 2 -5.41 -12.82 12.34
C LEU A 2 -5.85 -14.08 11.64
N LYS A 3 -6.84 -14.74 12.23
CA LYS A 3 -7.62 -15.74 11.54
C LYS A 3 -8.48 -15.05 10.48
N SER A 4 -8.38 -15.55 9.25
CA SER A 4 -9.33 -15.23 8.19
C SER A 4 -10.75 -15.53 8.67
N ILE A 5 -11.79 -14.94 8.07
CA ILE A 5 -13.17 -15.34 8.39
C ILE A 5 -13.35 -16.84 8.10
N TYR A 6 -12.63 -17.38 7.10
CA TYR A 6 -12.58 -18.82 6.86
C TYR A 6 -11.93 -19.65 7.98
N ASP A 7 -11.14 -19.02 8.84
CA ASP A 7 -10.48 -19.67 9.97
C ASP A 7 -11.21 -19.46 11.30
N TRP A 8 -12.33 -18.71 11.32
CA TRP A 8 -13.09 -18.44 12.54
C TRP A 8 -13.59 -19.74 13.17
N SER A 9 -13.33 -19.88 14.48
CA SER A 9 -13.90 -21.00 15.23
C SER A 9 -15.41 -20.79 15.43
N PRO A 10 -16.16 -21.85 15.76
CA PRO A 10 -17.57 -21.72 16.12
C PRO A 10 -17.83 -20.71 17.26
N GLU A 11 -16.87 -20.53 18.17
CA GLU A 11 -16.96 -19.54 19.25
C GLU A 11 -16.84 -18.10 18.71
N ASP A 12 -15.92 -17.87 17.77
CA ASP A 12 -15.74 -16.57 17.10
C ASP A 12 -17.02 -16.19 16.33
N VAL A 13 -17.62 -17.16 15.63
CA VAL A 13 -18.89 -16.97 14.90
C VAL A 13 -20.04 -16.69 15.86
N GLY A 14 -20.12 -17.42 16.98
CA GLY A 14 -21.13 -17.19 18.03
C GLY A 14 -21.01 -15.80 18.66
N TYR A 15 -19.79 -15.34 18.92
CA TYR A 15 -19.53 -13.99 19.43
C TYR A 15 -20.01 -12.92 18.45
N TRP A 16 -19.62 -13.03 17.17
CA TRP A 16 -20.07 -12.13 16.11
C TRP A 16 -21.60 -12.09 16.00
N PHE A 17 -22.26 -13.24 16.11
CA PHE A 17 -23.72 -13.31 16.08
C PHE A 17 -24.37 -12.58 17.26
N GLY A 18 -23.77 -12.68 18.44
CA GLY A 18 -24.21 -11.95 19.64
C GLY A 18 -24.11 -10.43 19.52
N GLU A 19 -23.27 -9.90 18.63
CA GLU A 19 -23.16 -8.46 18.33
C GLU A 19 -24.29 -7.96 17.42
N LEU A 20 -25.02 -8.84 16.73
CA LEU A 20 -26.14 -8.46 15.85
C LEU A 20 -27.35 -7.90 16.61
N GLY A 21 -27.47 -8.22 17.91
CA GLY A 21 -28.44 -7.58 18.78
C GLY A 21 -28.81 -8.40 20.03
N PRO A 22 -29.60 -7.81 20.94
CA PRO A 22 -30.02 -8.45 22.18
C PRO A 22 -30.83 -9.75 21.97
N TRP A 23 -31.49 -9.87 20.82
CA TRP A 23 -32.27 -11.05 20.43
C TRP A 23 -31.38 -12.24 20.04
N ALA A 24 -30.16 -11.99 19.57
CA ALA A 24 -29.20 -13.00 19.17
C ALA A 24 -28.35 -13.45 20.36
N LYS A 25 -28.01 -12.51 21.25
CA LYS A 25 -27.19 -12.73 22.43
C LYS A 25 -27.88 -13.60 23.48
N GLY A 26 -27.20 -14.63 23.95
CA GLY A 26 -27.67 -15.59 24.95
C GLY A 26 -28.58 -16.72 24.43
N THR A 27 -29.08 -16.63 23.20
CA THR A 27 -30.04 -17.62 22.65
C THR A 27 -29.56 -18.24 21.33
N PHE A 28 -29.18 -17.42 20.35
CA PHE A 28 -28.73 -17.91 19.03
C PHE A 28 -27.21 -18.05 18.95
N ASP A 29 -26.46 -17.25 19.67
CA ASP A 29 -25.01 -17.41 19.86
C ASP A 29 -24.64 -18.81 20.35
N LYS A 30 -25.30 -19.32 21.41
CA LYS A 30 -25.07 -20.67 21.94
C LYS A 30 -25.46 -21.77 20.97
N LYS A 31 -26.60 -21.61 20.28
CA LYS A 31 -27.07 -22.60 19.29
C LYS A 31 -26.12 -22.72 18.10
N ILE A 32 -25.51 -21.61 17.68
CA ILE A 32 -24.54 -21.58 16.58
C ILE A 32 -23.23 -22.26 17.01
N ILE A 33 -22.81 -22.06 18.26
CA ILE A 33 -21.65 -22.75 18.85
C ILE A 33 -21.92 -24.26 18.94
N GLU A 34 -23.10 -24.65 19.47
CA GLU A 34 -23.52 -26.07 19.57
C GLU A 34 -23.65 -26.75 18.20
N ALA A 35 -24.09 -26.00 17.19
CA ALA A 35 -24.18 -26.48 15.82
C ALA A 35 -22.83 -26.55 15.10
N GLY A 36 -21.74 -26.09 15.72
CA GLY A 36 -20.40 -26.15 15.15
C GLY A 36 -20.23 -25.32 13.88
N ILE A 37 -20.97 -24.22 13.75
CA ILE A 37 -20.91 -23.37 12.55
C ILE A 37 -19.58 -22.61 12.56
N ASP A 38 -18.63 -23.06 11.75
CA ASP A 38 -17.40 -22.32 11.48
C ASP A 38 -17.64 -21.16 10.50
N GLY A 39 -16.63 -20.29 10.35
CA GLY A 39 -16.78 -19.13 9.47
C GLY A 39 -16.87 -19.49 7.97
N SER A 40 -16.49 -20.71 7.58
CA SER A 40 -16.67 -21.20 6.21
C SER A 40 -18.14 -21.55 5.92
N LEU A 41 -18.82 -22.12 6.92
CA LEU A 41 -20.23 -22.47 6.87
C LEU A 41 -21.10 -21.22 6.99
N LEU A 42 -20.71 -20.25 7.83
CA LEU A 42 -21.37 -18.95 7.96
C LEU A 42 -21.55 -18.24 6.61
N MET A 43 -20.54 -18.33 5.74
CA MET A 43 -20.55 -17.70 4.41
C MET A 43 -21.47 -18.39 3.39
N LYS A 44 -21.92 -19.61 3.70
CA LYS A 44 -22.80 -20.43 2.84
C LYS A 44 -24.25 -20.50 3.36
N LEU A 45 -24.52 -19.95 4.54
CA LEU A 45 -25.86 -19.96 5.14
C LEU A 45 -26.91 -19.33 4.22
N THR A 46 -28.00 -20.06 4.04
CA THR A 46 -29.20 -19.64 3.31
C THR A 46 -30.37 -19.34 4.25
N ASP A 47 -31.45 -18.73 3.75
CA ASP A 47 -32.65 -18.51 4.57
C ASP A 47 -33.26 -19.83 5.06
N ALA A 48 -33.15 -20.92 4.27
CA ALA A 48 -33.64 -22.23 4.65
C ALA A 48 -32.87 -22.79 5.86
N ASP A 49 -31.54 -22.68 5.85
CA ASP A 49 -30.70 -23.13 6.96
C ASP A 49 -31.01 -22.33 8.25
N LEU A 50 -31.28 -21.03 8.12
CA LEU A 50 -31.68 -20.18 9.26
C LEU A 50 -33.07 -20.54 9.82
N GLN A 51 -33.97 -21.09 8.99
CA GLN A 51 -35.26 -21.61 9.46
C GLN A 51 -35.08 -22.91 10.27
N ASP A 52 -34.15 -23.78 9.88
CA ASP A 52 -33.82 -25.00 10.62
C ASP A 52 -33.22 -24.70 12.01
N PHE A 53 -32.55 -23.55 12.17
CA PHE A 53 -32.13 -23.03 13.48
C PHE A 53 -33.27 -22.48 14.36
N LYS A 54 -34.52 -22.71 13.98
CA LYS A 54 -35.74 -22.22 14.66
C LYS A 54 -35.78 -20.70 14.76
N MET A 55 -35.15 -20.00 13.82
CA MET A 55 -35.22 -18.54 13.73
C MET A 55 -36.52 -18.15 13.04
N ASN A 56 -37.66 -18.41 13.71
CA ASN A 56 -38.99 -18.31 13.10
C ASN A 56 -39.40 -16.87 12.75
N ILE A 57 -38.82 -15.89 13.44
CA ILE A 57 -39.06 -14.46 13.19
C ILE A 57 -38.38 -14.05 11.87
N SER A 58 -39.19 -13.69 10.88
CA SER A 58 -38.73 -13.28 9.55
C SER A 58 -37.78 -12.08 9.58
N LEU A 59 -37.97 -11.18 10.55
CA LEU A 59 -37.13 -9.99 10.75
C LEU A 59 -35.71 -10.36 11.19
N HIS A 60 -35.56 -11.33 12.11
CA HIS A 60 -34.25 -11.80 12.57
C HIS A 60 -33.46 -12.46 11.44
N ARG A 61 -34.12 -13.32 10.65
CA ARG A 61 -33.48 -13.95 9.47
C ARG A 61 -33.01 -12.91 8.46
N ARG A 62 -33.84 -11.90 8.18
CA ARG A 62 -33.49 -10.80 7.27
C ARG A 62 -32.29 -10.00 7.77
N ILE A 63 -32.25 -9.64 9.06
CA ILE A 63 -31.10 -8.94 9.66
C ILE A 63 -29.83 -9.79 9.56
N THR A 64 -29.91 -11.07 9.88
CA THR A 64 -28.76 -11.99 9.75
C THR A 64 -28.27 -12.08 8.32
N LEU A 65 -29.15 -12.30 7.35
CA LEU A 65 -28.76 -12.40 5.94
C LEU A 65 -28.17 -11.08 5.42
N GLU A 66 -28.69 -9.93 5.86
CA GLU A 66 -28.15 -8.63 5.52
C GLU A 66 -26.78 -8.41 6.15
N ALA A 67 -26.58 -8.85 7.40
CA ALA A 67 -25.28 -8.82 8.08
C ALA A 67 -24.26 -9.76 7.42
N ILE A 68 -24.66 -10.97 7.02
CA ILE A 68 -23.81 -11.90 6.27
C ILE A 68 -23.46 -11.32 4.89
N LYS A 69 -24.42 -10.71 4.18
CA LYS A 69 -24.17 -10.01 2.92
C LYS A 69 -23.19 -8.86 3.11
N LYS A 70 -23.32 -8.10 4.19
CA LYS A 70 -22.39 -7.04 4.56
C LYS A 70 -20.99 -7.61 4.83
N LEU A 71 -20.88 -8.68 5.61
CA LEU A 71 -19.64 -9.43 5.87
C LEU A 71 -18.99 -9.92 4.57
N LYS A 72 -19.78 -10.46 3.64
CA LYS A 72 -19.30 -10.95 2.34
C LYS A 72 -18.80 -9.82 1.45
N LYS A 73 -19.50 -8.68 1.45
CA LYS A 73 -19.07 -7.47 0.74
C LYS A 73 -17.81 -6.86 1.38
N GLU A 74 -17.71 -6.90 2.70
CA GLU A 74 -16.53 -6.49 3.45
C GLU A 74 -15.34 -7.41 3.13
N LEU A 75 -15.52 -8.73 3.13
CA LEU A 75 -14.52 -9.72 2.73
C LEU A 75 -14.06 -9.50 1.28
N GLN A 76 -15.00 -9.29 0.34
CA GLN A 76 -14.68 -8.99 -1.06
C GLN A 76 -13.94 -7.67 -1.27
N ASN A 77 -14.14 -6.68 -0.39
CA ASN A 77 -13.38 -5.42 -0.44
C ASN A 77 -12.04 -5.54 0.32
N GLN A 78 -11.94 -6.46 1.26
CA GLN A 78 -10.79 -6.72 2.13
C GLN A 78 -9.75 -7.64 1.47
N GLN A 79 -10.18 -8.60 0.66
CA GLN A 79 -9.32 -9.58 -0.01
C GLN A 79 -9.01 -9.24 -1.47
N THR A 80 -9.24 -7.99 -1.92
CA THR A 80 -8.79 -7.63 -3.27
C THR A 80 -7.26 -7.70 -3.32
N GLY A 81 -6.76 -8.81 -3.87
CA GLY A 81 -5.35 -8.94 -4.18
C GLY A 81 -4.91 -7.81 -5.12
N LEU A 82 -3.61 -7.61 -5.25
CA LEU A 82 -3.03 -6.63 -6.17
C LEU A 82 -3.64 -6.74 -7.57
N TRP A 83 -3.90 -7.98 -8.02
CA TRP A 83 -4.47 -8.28 -9.34
C TRP A 83 -5.92 -7.87 -9.46
N GLU A 84 -6.77 -8.19 -8.48
CA GLU A 84 -8.19 -7.78 -8.50
C GLU A 84 -8.35 -6.26 -8.40
N PHE A 85 -7.49 -5.60 -7.61
CA PHE A 85 -7.45 -4.14 -7.55
C PHE A 85 -7.04 -3.54 -8.90
N LYS A 86 -6.03 -4.11 -9.55
CA LYS A 86 -5.58 -3.71 -10.89
C LYS A 86 -6.68 -3.90 -11.93
N GLU A 87 -7.41 -5.02 -11.91
CA GLU A 87 -8.52 -5.26 -12.84
C GLU A 87 -9.67 -4.28 -12.64
N ARG A 88 -10.03 -3.98 -11.40
CA ARG A 88 -11.10 -3.04 -11.08
C ARG A 88 -10.72 -1.58 -11.37
N ARG A 89 -9.45 -1.22 -11.16
CA ARG A 89 -8.95 0.17 -11.22
C ARG A 89 -7.53 0.25 -11.79
N SER A 90 -7.35 -0.16 -13.03
CA SER A 90 -6.03 -0.25 -13.69
C SER A 90 -5.26 1.07 -13.66
N GLY A 91 -5.91 2.18 -14.00
CA GLY A 91 -5.27 3.50 -14.02
C GLY A 91 -4.83 3.99 -12.63
N LEU A 92 -5.64 3.73 -11.60
CA LEU A 92 -5.28 4.06 -10.22
C LEU A 92 -4.15 3.16 -9.72
N ALA A 93 -4.17 1.87 -10.08
CA ALA A 93 -3.10 0.93 -9.72
C ALA A 93 -1.75 1.33 -10.31
N ILE A 94 -1.72 1.73 -11.58
CA ILE A 94 -0.50 2.24 -12.24
C ILE A 94 -0.04 3.54 -11.58
N PHE A 95 -0.96 4.47 -11.33
CA PHE A 95 -0.64 5.72 -10.66
C PHE A 95 -0.06 5.47 -9.25
N ILE A 96 -0.64 4.56 -8.46
CA ILE A 96 -0.14 4.21 -7.13
C ILE A 96 1.23 3.54 -7.24
N MET A 97 1.40 2.57 -8.14
CA MET A 97 2.67 1.87 -8.34
C MET A 97 3.78 2.83 -8.77
N PHE A 98 3.54 3.65 -9.78
CA PHE A 98 4.49 4.65 -10.24
C PHE A 98 4.75 5.71 -9.16
N GLY A 99 3.67 6.25 -8.59
CA GLY A 99 3.73 7.35 -7.63
C GLY A 99 4.43 6.97 -6.34
N LEU A 100 4.19 5.76 -5.81
CA LEU A 100 4.90 5.26 -4.63
C LEU A 100 6.34 4.85 -4.95
N ARG A 101 6.65 4.52 -6.21
CA ARG A 101 8.00 4.20 -6.68
C ARG A 101 8.90 5.44 -6.75
N GLU A 102 8.40 6.52 -7.35
CA GLU A 102 9.21 7.72 -7.62
C GLU A 102 9.02 8.81 -6.56
N PHE A 103 7.78 9.03 -6.11
CA PHE A 103 7.39 10.20 -5.29
C PHE A 103 6.43 9.85 -4.15
N PRO A 104 6.80 8.93 -3.24
CA PRO A 104 5.85 8.35 -2.31
C PRO A 104 5.22 9.37 -1.36
N ARG A 105 5.93 10.44 -0.95
CA ARG A 105 5.36 11.53 -0.12
C ARG A 105 4.15 12.16 -0.79
N SER A 106 4.36 12.66 -2.01
CA SER A 106 3.33 13.35 -2.78
C SER A 106 2.17 12.44 -3.16
N THR A 107 2.47 11.18 -3.47
CA THR A 107 1.46 10.18 -3.81
C THR A 107 0.60 9.88 -2.60
N LEU A 108 1.18 9.69 -1.41
CA LEU A 108 0.41 9.50 -0.18
C LEU A 108 -0.45 10.74 0.16
N THR A 109 0.07 11.95 -0.01
CA THR A 109 -0.71 13.19 0.14
C THR A 109 -1.86 13.24 -0.88
N TYR A 110 -1.60 12.88 -2.14
CA TYR A 110 -2.62 12.83 -3.17
C TYR A 110 -3.72 11.81 -2.83
N LEU A 111 -3.33 10.61 -2.38
CA LEU A 111 -4.29 9.58 -1.98
C LEU A 111 -5.12 10.04 -0.79
N TYR A 112 -4.55 10.78 0.17
CA TYR A 112 -5.29 11.35 1.29
C TYR A 112 -6.42 12.28 0.84
N PHE A 113 -6.17 13.18 -0.11
CA PHE A 113 -7.19 14.15 -0.55
C PHE A 113 -8.20 13.57 -1.55
N PHE A 114 -7.75 12.71 -2.48
CA PHE A 114 -8.56 12.31 -3.63
C PHE A 114 -9.04 10.85 -3.60
N ASN A 115 -8.32 9.95 -2.91
CA ASN A 115 -8.64 8.52 -2.84
C ASN A 115 -8.54 8.00 -1.40
N TYR A 116 -9.18 8.72 -0.48
CA TYR A 116 -9.01 8.53 0.95
C TYR A 116 -9.40 7.11 1.40
N ARG A 117 -10.62 6.65 1.11
CA ARG A 117 -11.11 5.34 1.56
C ARG A 117 -10.51 4.18 0.78
N ASP A 118 -10.38 4.35 -0.53
CA ASP A 118 -10.09 3.23 -1.43
C ASP A 118 -8.60 2.87 -1.52
N ALA A 119 -7.71 3.83 -1.25
CA ALA A 119 -6.27 3.63 -1.44
C ALA A 119 -5.42 4.15 -0.26
N PHE A 120 -5.76 5.31 0.31
CA PHE A 120 -4.98 5.85 1.43
C PHE A 120 -5.21 5.06 2.72
N LEU A 121 -6.47 4.79 3.07
CA LEU A 121 -6.84 4.16 4.34
C LEU A 121 -6.22 2.75 4.54
N PRO A 122 -6.18 1.87 3.51
CA PRO A 122 -5.47 0.59 3.61
C PRO A 122 -3.98 0.77 3.92
N ILE A 123 -3.31 1.72 3.26
CA ILE A 123 -1.88 2.00 3.48
C ILE A 123 -1.67 2.56 4.89
N PHE A 124 -2.52 3.49 5.33
CA PHE A 124 -2.48 4.10 6.65
C PHE A 124 -2.61 3.06 7.76
N TYR A 125 -3.64 2.21 7.70
CA TYR A 125 -3.87 1.20 8.73
C TYR A 125 -2.77 0.15 8.76
N CYS A 126 -2.28 -0.35 7.62
CA CYS A 126 -1.14 -1.27 7.59
C CYS A 126 0.14 -0.64 8.16
N SER A 127 0.28 0.68 8.06
CA SER A 127 1.45 1.43 8.50
C SER A 127 1.47 1.75 10.00
N VAL A 128 0.32 2.05 10.61
CA VAL A 128 0.24 2.46 12.02
C VAL A 128 0.18 1.26 12.98
N THR A 129 -0.40 0.14 12.58
CA THR A 129 -0.89 -0.87 13.54
C THR A 129 0.12 -1.88 14.10
N LEU A 130 1.44 -1.61 14.21
CA LEU A 130 2.33 -2.59 14.89
C LEU A 130 2.20 -2.64 16.42
N LYS A 131 1.53 -1.68 17.06
CA LYS A 131 1.45 -1.65 18.52
C LYS A 131 0.47 -2.70 19.09
N SER A 132 -0.35 -3.33 18.25
CA SER A 132 -1.24 -4.43 18.63
C SER A 132 -1.12 -5.56 17.62
N ALA A 133 -0.64 -6.72 18.06
CA ALA A 133 -0.36 -7.90 17.23
C ALA A 133 -1.60 -8.53 16.54
N ASN A 134 -2.77 -7.93 16.69
CA ASN A 134 -4.07 -8.40 16.22
C ASN A 134 -4.82 -7.26 15.52
N ILE A 135 -4.74 -7.19 14.18
CA ILE A 135 -5.50 -6.24 13.35
C ILE A 135 -6.79 -6.89 12.86
N SER A 136 -7.83 -7.01 13.68
CA SER A 136 -9.13 -7.39 13.11
C SER A 136 -9.56 -6.29 12.14
N CYS A 137 -10.04 -6.71 10.97
CA CYS A 137 -10.48 -5.84 9.88
C CYS A 137 -11.64 -4.90 10.26
N THR A 138 -12.08 -4.95 11.51
CA THR A 138 -12.93 -3.98 12.21
C THR A 138 -12.27 -2.61 12.41
N GLN A 139 -10.94 -2.47 12.39
CA GLN A 139 -10.29 -1.16 12.57
C GLN A 139 -10.40 -0.22 11.35
N MET A 140 -10.58 -0.74 10.13
CA MET A 140 -10.83 0.11 8.95
C MET A 140 -12.21 0.76 8.95
N GLN A 141 -13.13 0.25 9.80
CA GLN A 141 -14.49 0.78 9.99
C GLN A 141 -14.50 2.02 10.90
N HIS A 142 -13.55 2.10 11.83
CA HIS A 142 -13.43 3.23 12.76
C HIS A 142 -12.71 4.40 12.08
N SER A 143 -13.16 5.62 12.35
CA SER A 143 -12.44 6.81 11.91
C SER A 143 -11.07 6.84 12.61
N PRO A 144 -9.97 7.04 11.88
CA PRO A 144 -8.64 7.06 12.49
C PRO A 144 -8.54 8.18 13.54
N THR A 145 -8.09 7.82 14.74
CA THR A 145 -7.89 8.76 15.85
C THR A 145 -6.74 9.72 15.53
N PHE A 146 -6.80 10.96 16.04
CA PHE A 146 -5.74 11.95 15.86
C PHE A 146 -4.34 11.43 16.26
N GLY A 147 -4.25 10.61 17.33
CA GLY A 147 -2.99 9.98 17.74
C GLY A 147 -2.36 9.09 16.66
N ASN A 148 -3.17 8.37 15.88
CA ASN A 148 -2.68 7.50 14.80
C ASN A 148 -2.08 8.33 13.64
N TYR A 149 -2.61 9.52 13.40
CA TYR A 149 -2.05 10.45 12.43
C TYR A 149 -0.71 11.02 12.89
N LEU A 150 -0.58 11.35 14.18
CA LEU A 150 0.69 11.81 14.75
C LEU A 150 1.79 10.75 14.67
N GLU A 151 1.44 9.46 14.71
CA GLU A 151 2.41 8.39 14.46
C GLU A 151 2.74 8.26 12.97
N PHE A 152 1.74 8.33 12.10
CA PHE A 152 1.93 8.10 10.66
C PHE A 152 2.66 9.23 9.91
N LEU A 153 2.28 10.49 10.16
CA LEU A 153 2.80 11.65 9.45
C LEU A 153 4.34 11.78 9.51
N PRO A 154 5.02 11.64 10.66
CA PRO A 154 6.47 11.74 10.70
C PRO A 154 7.15 10.62 9.89
N LEU A 155 6.59 9.41 9.87
CA LEU A 155 7.09 8.33 9.00
C LEU A 155 6.85 8.64 7.52
N MET A 156 5.69 9.19 7.17
CA MET A 156 5.36 9.59 5.79
C MET A 156 6.38 10.60 5.26
N PHE A 157 6.75 11.59 6.07
CA PHE A 157 7.69 12.62 5.62
C PHE A 157 9.15 12.16 5.69
N SER A 158 9.54 11.38 6.70
CA SER A 158 10.95 11.02 6.92
C SER A 158 11.39 9.82 6.10
N ILE A 159 10.59 8.74 6.10
CA ILE A 159 10.96 7.45 5.49
C ILE A 159 9.74 6.82 4.79
N PRO A 160 9.20 7.47 3.75
CA PRO A 160 8.01 7.00 3.04
C PRO A 160 8.18 5.62 2.39
N TYR A 161 9.37 5.28 1.89
CA TYR A 161 9.60 3.96 1.26
C TYR A 161 9.50 2.80 2.25
N TYR A 162 9.89 3.01 3.52
CA TYR A 162 9.70 2.03 4.57
C TYR A 162 8.21 1.70 4.76
N LEU A 163 7.33 2.71 4.71
CA LEU A 163 5.88 2.52 4.79
C LEU A 163 5.35 1.69 3.62
N VAL A 164 5.85 1.94 2.40
CA VAL A 164 5.47 1.15 1.21
C VAL A 164 5.87 -0.32 1.36
N GLY A 165 7.11 -0.59 1.81
CA GLY A 165 7.55 -1.96 2.06
C GLY A 165 6.75 -2.65 3.17
N ARG A 166 6.38 -1.91 4.22
CA ARG A 166 5.54 -2.39 5.32
C ARG A 166 4.09 -2.65 4.90
N PHE A 167 3.53 -1.84 4.00
CA PHE A 167 2.24 -2.14 3.39
C PHE A 167 2.33 -3.42 2.55
N ALA A 168 3.36 -3.56 1.72
CA ALA A 168 3.54 -4.75 0.88
C ALA A 168 3.73 -6.05 1.67
N SER A 169 4.34 -5.98 2.86
CA SER A 169 4.52 -7.15 3.73
C SER A 169 3.20 -7.72 4.25
N HIS A 170 2.17 -6.88 4.44
CA HIS A 170 0.84 -7.35 4.84
C HIS A 170 0.18 -8.23 3.77
N TYR A 171 0.54 -8.05 2.50
CA TYR A 171 0.01 -8.80 1.36
C TYR A 171 0.88 -9.99 0.95
N LEU A 172 1.93 -10.33 1.69
CA LEU A 172 2.81 -11.46 1.36
C LEU A 172 2.07 -12.80 1.27
N TYR A 173 0.99 -12.98 2.04
CA TYR A 173 0.20 -14.20 2.01
C TYR A 173 -0.67 -14.33 0.76
N ILE A 174 -1.11 -13.20 0.17
CA ILE A 174 -1.94 -13.18 -1.05
C ILE A 174 -1.04 -13.15 -2.29
N ASN A 175 -0.05 -12.25 -2.32
CA ASN A 175 0.75 -11.94 -3.50
C ASN A 175 2.24 -12.15 -3.24
N TYR A 176 2.63 -13.40 -2.96
CA TYR A 176 3.97 -13.76 -2.49
C TYR A 176 5.11 -13.13 -3.29
N TRP A 177 5.14 -13.33 -4.61
CA TRP A 177 6.23 -12.83 -5.47
C TRP A 177 6.18 -11.32 -5.64
N ALA A 178 5.03 -10.75 -5.99
CA ALA A 178 4.89 -9.31 -6.21
C ALA A 178 5.23 -8.50 -4.95
N SER A 179 4.75 -8.93 -3.77
CA SER A 179 5.08 -8.29 -2.50
C SER A 179 6.57 -8.31 -2.18
N ARG A 180 7.28 -9.42 -2.45
CA ARG A 180 8.74 -9.49 -2.23
C ARG A 180 9.52 -8.52 -3.13
N VAL A 181 9.11 -8.40 -4.39
CA VAL A 181 9.71 -7.45 -5.35
C VAL A 181 9.51 -6.00 -4.87
N VAL A 182 8.30 -5.65 -4.44
CA VAL A 182 8.00 -4.31 -3.90
C VAL A 182 8.77 -4.04 -2.61
N ILE A 183 8.89 -5.03 -1.71
CA ILE A 183 9.67 -4.92 -0.47
C ILE A 183 11.15 -4.70 -0.80
N LEU A 184 11.72 -5.45 -1.74
CA LEU A 184 13.11 -5.29 -2.16
C LEU A 184 13.37 -3.88 -2.69
N HIS A 185 12.51 -3.40 -3.60
CA HIS A 185 12.59 -2.03 -4.10
C HIS A 185 12.52 -0.99 -2.96
N ALA A 186 11.56 -1.17 -2.03
CA ALA A 186 11.36 -0.27 -0.90
C ALA A 186 12.59 -0.22 0.04
N VAL A 187 13.23 -1.35 0.30
CA VAL A 187 14.46 -1.41 1.11
C VAL A 187 15.61 -0.66 0.42
N LEU A 188 15.84 -0.90 -0.88
CA LEU A 188 16.89 -0.23 -1.64
C LEU A 188 16.71 1.30 -1.66
N MET A 189 15.47 1.75 -1.88
CA MET A 189 15.14 3.18 -1.90
C MET A 189 15.22 3.81 -0.51
N THR A 190 14.85 3.08 0.55
CA THR A 190 15.01 3.55 1.95
C THR A 190 16.46 3.81 2.30
N VAL A 191 17.38 2.90 1.94
CA VAL A 191 18.83 3.07 2.14
C VAL A 191 19.36 4.28 1.37
N THR A 192 18.89 4.47 0.14
CA THR A 192 19.25 5.61 -0.72
C THR A 192 18.78 6.93 -0.11
N GLU A 193 17.57 6.97 0.43
CA GLU A 193 16.97 8.16 1.04
C GLU A 193 17.67 8.56 2.35
N ILE A 194 17.96 7.59 3.23
CA ILE A 194 18.73 7.84 4.46
C ILE A 194 20.11 8.42 4.13
N SER A 195 20.74 7.92 3.06
CA SER A 195 22.03 8.43 2.58
C SER A 195 21.92 9.87 2.07
N ASN A 196 20.86 10.22 1.35
CA ASN A 196 20.60 11.59 0.86
C ASN A 196 20.29 12.57 1.99
N MET A 197 19.47 12.15 2.96
CA MET A 197 19.09 13.00 4.10
C MET A 197 20.31 13.42 4.91
N ARG A 198 21.26 12.50 5.12
CA ARG A 198 22.55 12.82 5.76
C ARG A 198 23.33 13.90 4.99
N LEU A 199 23.36 13.83 3.66
CA LEU A 199 24.07 14.81 2.82
C LEU A 199 23.38 16.19 2.81
N LEU A 200 22.05 16.22 2.76
CA LEU A 200 21.27 17.46 2.79
C LEU A 200 21.37 18.20 4.14
N LEU A 201 21.47 17.46 5.24
CA LEU A 201 21.72 18.04 6.57
C LEU A 201 23.07 18.76 6.63
N ILE A 202 24.07 18.28 5.89
CA ILE A 202 25.39 18.91 5.79
C ILE A 202 25.32 20.18 4.90
N HIS A 203 24.50 20.18 3.84
CA HIS A 203 24.41 21.28 2.86
C HIS A 203 23.07 22.04 2.91
N ARG A 204 22.73 22.59 4.08
CA ARG A 204 21.44 23.22 4.41
C ARG A 204 20.98 24.34 3.46
N ARG A 205 21.90 25.12 2.88
CA ARG A 205 21.59 26.34 2.10
C ARG A 205 21.03 26.04 0.70
N SER A 206 21.34 24.87 0.14
CA SER A 206 20.86 24.45 -1.19
C SER A 206 19.54 23.67 -1.13
N ALA A 207 19.15 23.21 0.07
CA ALA A 207 18.00 22.31 0.26
C ALA A 207 16.66 22.92 -0.19
N HIS A 208 16.43 24.22 0.03
CA HIS A 208 15.17 24.87 -0.35
C HIS A 208 14.98 24.95 -1.87
N TYR A 209 16.01 25.36 -2.62
CA TYR A 209 15.95 25.42 -4.09
C TYR A 209 15.62 24.05 -4.68
N TYR A 210 16.28 23.01 -4.18
CA TYR A 210 16.02 21.66 -4.61
C TYR A 210 14.61 21.19 -4.24
N ALA A 211 14.16 21.42 -2.99
CA ALA A 211 12.82 21.03 -2.55
C ALA A 211 11.72 21.64 -3.43
N THR A 212 11.81 22.93 -3.77
CA THR A 212 10.84 23.60 -4.64
C THR A 212 10.87 23.05 -6.07
N LYS A 213 12.08 22.83 -6.62
CA LYS A 213 12.24 22.21 -7.95
C LYS A 213 11.62 20.82 -8.00
N TYR A 214 11.83 20.00 -6.96
CA TYR A 214 11.25 18.66 -6.85
C TYR A 214 9.73 18.72 -6.74
N PHE A 215 9.19 19.63 -5.94
CA PHE A 215 7.75 19.77 -5.78
C PHE A 215 7.04 20.09 -7.11
N ILE A 216 7.58 21.03 -7.89
CA ILE A 216 7.04 21.39 -9.21
C ILE A 216 7.12 20.20 -10.18
N TYR A 217 8.27 19.51 -10.22
CA TYR A 217 8.46 18.34 -11.08
C TYR A 217 7.48 17.21 -10.77
N VAL A 218 7.30 16.91 -9.48
CA VAL A 218 6.35 15.91 -8.98
C VAL A 218 4.92 16.23 -9.39
N LEU A 219 4.52 17.50 -9.24
CA LEU A 219 3.18 17.96 -9.60
C LEU A 219 2.93 17.80 -11.11
N MET A 220 3.90 18.21 -11.94
CA MET A 220 3.82 18.09 -13.40
C MET A 220 3.83 16.64 -13.86
N SER A 221 4.68 15.79 -13.26
CA SER A 221 4.74 14.35 -13.57
C SER A 221 3.44 13.64 -13.18
N SER A 222 2.86 13.96 -12.03
CA SER A 222 1.63 13.32 -11.54
C SER A 222 0.40 13.68 -12.40
N LEU A 223 0.33 14.93 -12.86
CA LEU A 223 -0.69 15.39 -13.81
C LEU A 223 -0.53 14.69 -15.17
N SER A 224 0.71 14.63 -15.68
CA SER A 224 1.02 14.02 -16.97
C SER A 224 0.67 12.54 -17.02
N ILE A 225 0.94 11.79 -15.95
CA ILE A 225 0.65 10.35 -15.90
C ILE A 225 -0.85 10.08 -15.88
N LYS A 226 -1.63 10.88 -15.16
CA LYS A 226 -3.09 10.74 -15.18
C LYS A 226 -3.68 11.01 -16.56
N LEU A 227 -3.21 12.06 -17.22
CA LEU A 227 -3.64 12.37 -18.58
C LEU A 227 -3.24 11.24 -19.52
N LEU A 228 -1.99 10.78 -19.44
CA LEU A 228 -1.45 9.70 -20.27
C LEU A 228 -2.27 8.41 -20.11
N VAL A 229 -2.55 8.00 -18.88
CA VAL A 229 -3.34 6.78 -18.57
C VAL A 229 -4.74 6.82 -19.19
N TYR A 230 -5.35 8.00 -19.38
CA TYR A 230 -6.65 8.12 -20.04
C TYR A 230 -6.59 7.76 -21.54
N PHE A 231 -5.45 8.00 -22.18
CA PHE A 231 -5.27 7.74 -23.62
C PHE A 231 -4.65 6.38 -23.93
N LEU A 232 -4.21 5.62 -22.91
CA LEU A 232 -3.53 4.34 -23.13
C LEU A 232 -4.51 3.18 -23.36
N PRO A 233 -4.28 2.34 -24.39
CA PRO A 233 -4.97 1.06 -24.52
C PRO A 233 -4.69 0.13 -23.33
N VAL A 234 -5.66 -0.73 -23.00
CA VAL A 234 -5.58 -1.66 -21.85
C VAL A 234 -4.31 -2.52 -21.89
N PHE A 235 -3.93 -3.07 -23.05
CA PHE A 235 -2.70 -3.88 -23.16
C PHE A 235 -1.44 -3.07 -22.80
N MET A 236 -1.36 -1.79 -23.19
CA MET A 236 -0.23 -0.93 -22.86
C MET A 236 -0.19 -0.65 -21.36
N THR A 237 -1.35 -0.47 -20.73
CA THR A 237 -1.45 -0.29 -19.27
C THR A 237 -0.95 -1.54 -18.53
N ASP A 238 -1.23 -2.73 -19.04
CA ASP A 238 -0.71 -3.99 -18.48
C ASP A 238 0.80 -4.10 -18.62
N CYS A 239 1.35 -3.85 -19.81
CA CYS A 239 2.79 -3.85 -20.05
C CYS A 239 3.52 -2.90 -19.09
N ILE A 240 3.02 -1.67 -18.95
CA ILE A 240 3.59 -0.67 -18.04
C ILE A 240 3.49 -1.12 -16.59
N PHE A 241 2.36 -1.70 -16.18
CA PHE A 241 2.19 -2.18 -14.82
C PHE A 241 3.22 -3.27 -14.46
N TYR A 242 3.39 -4.27 -15.33
CA TYR A 242 4.37 -5.35 -15.10
C TYR A 242 5.81 -4.86 -15.17
N TRP A 243 6.11 -3.94 -16.10
CA TRP A 243 7.41 -3.29 -16.17
C TRP A 243 7.73 -2.55 -14.86
N LEU A 244 6.80 -1.71 -14.39
CA LEU A 244 6.96 -0.98 -13.14
C LEU A 244 7.14 -1.91 -11.95
N LEU A 245 6.40 -3.02 -11.90
CA LEU A 245 6.48 -3.98 -10.81
C LEU A 245 7.87 -4.66 -10.79
N TYR A 246 8.26 -5.33 -11.89
CA TYR A 246 9.42 -6.23 -11.89
C TYR A 246 10.76 -5.55 -12.20
N VAL A 247 10.77 -4.45 -12.94
CA VAL A 247 12.03 -3.74 -13.29
C VAL A 247 12.45 -2.77 -12.18
N SER A 248 11.52 -2.33 -11.33
CA SER A 248 11.80 -1.34 -10.28
C SER A 248 12.99 -1.66 -9.37
N PRO A 249 13.21 -2.90 -8.87
CA PRO A 249 14.32 -3.17 -7.98
C PRO A 249 15.67 -3.07 -8.70
N PHE A 250 15.73 -3.42 -9.98
CA PHE A 250 16.95 -3.29 -10.79
C PHE A 250 17.34 -1.83 -10.97
N ASP A 251 16.37 -0.95 -11.25
CA ASP A 251 16.61 0.50 -11.32
C ASP A 251 17.11 1.04 -9.98
N ALA A 252 16.48 0.64 -8.87
CA ALA A 252 16.90 1.06 -7.52
C ALA A 252 18.31 0.55 -7.16
N PHE A 253 18.63 -0.68 -7.53
CA PHE A 253 19.95 -1.27 -7.32
C PHE A 253 21.03 -0.55 -8.13
N ASN A 254 20.78 -0.29 -9.42
CA ASN A 254 21.69 0.47 -10.28
C ASN A 254 21.95 1.88 -9.73
N ARG A 255 20.91 2.57 -9.23
CA ARG A 255 21.06 3.88 -8.57
C ARG A 255 21.95 3.80 -7.33
N LEU A 256 21.78 2.76 -6.53
CA LEU A 256 22.58 2.52 -5.33
C LEU A 256 24.04 2.21 -5.69
N LEU A 257 24.28 1.32 -6.66
CA LEU A 257 25.62 0.99 -7.14
C LEU A 257 26.37 2.20 -7.67
N LYS A 258 25.78 2.99 -8.58
CA LYS A 258 26.41 4.20 -9.12
C LYS A 258 26.91 5.13 -8.01
N ARG A 259 26.14 5.25 -6.92
CA ARG A 259 26.53 6.08 -5.77
C ARG A 259 27.68 5.50 -4.96
N PHE A 260 27.67 4.19 -4.73
CA PHE A 260 28.78 3.53 -4.03
C PHE A 260 30.08 3.63 -4.83
N PHE A 261 30.03 3.41 -6.15
CA PHE A 261 31.22 3.50 -7.01
C PHE A 261 31.72 4.94 -7.18
N VAL A 262 30.84 5.92 -7.40
CA VAL A 262 31.26 7.35 -7.49
C VAL A 262 31.88 7.85 -6.18
N ARG A 263 31.40 7.37 -5.03
CA ARG A 263 31.95 7.73 -3.72
C ARG A 263 33.31 7.08 -3.42
N ASN A 264 33.59 5.94 -4.03
CA ASN A 264 34.82 5.17 -3.81
C ASN A 264 35.83 5.30 -4.96
N ALA A 265 35.54 6.11 -5.98
CA ALA A 265 36.48 6.38 -7.05
C ALA A 265 37.72 7.10 -6.47
N PRO A 266 38.95 6.57 -6.64
CA PRO A 266 40.15 7.26 -6.21
C PRO A 266 40.24 8.59 -6.97
N HIS A 267 40.53 9.66 -6.23
CA HIS A 267 40.68 11.01 -6.76
C HIS A 267 42.01 11.16 -7.51
N ASN A 268 42.24 10.35 -8.53
CA ASN A 268 43.36 10.47 -9.45
C ASN A 268 42.80 10.52 -10.87
N PHE A 269 42.72 11.73 -11.42
CA PHE A 269 43.39 12.13 -12.67
C PHE A 269 42.92 13.55 -13.01
N ASP A 270 43.82 14.50 -12.79
CA ASP A 270 43.76 15.82 -13.38
C ASP A 270 43.97 15.72 -14.91
N HIS A 271 43.34 16.65 -15.62
CA HIS A 271 43.65 17.09 -16.99
C HIS A 271 43.62 16.04 -18.12
N GLU A 272 42.47 15.87 -18.76
CA GLU A 272 42.31 15.89 -20.23
C GLU A 272 40.81 15.70 -20.57
N GLU A 273 40.41 16.05 -21.80
CA GLU A 273 39.05 16.00 -22.36
C GLU A 273 38.12 17.21 -22.09
N HIS A 274 38.61 18.39 -22.44
CA HIS A 274 37.82 19.20 -23.37
C HIS A 274 37.83 18.48 -24.73
N ASN A 275 36.66 17.99 -25.17
CA ASN A 275 36.28 17.59 -26.55
C ASN A 275 35.66 16.19 -26.60
N HIS A 276 34.43 16.02 -26.12
CA HIS A 276 33.42 15.13 -26.74
C HIS A 276 32.04 15.45 -26.12
N ALA A 277 31.57 16.69 -26.32
CA ALA A 277 30.17 17.05 -26.10
C ALA A 277 29.36 16.54 -27.30
N GLY A 278 29.01 15.25 -27.28
CA GLY A 278 28.23 14.64 -28.35
C GLY A 278 27.71 13.28 -27.95
N VAL A 279 26.41 13.23 -27.66
CA VAL A 279 25.57 12.02 -27.71
C VAL A 279 25.72 11.03 -26.54
N GLU A 280 25.06 11.34 -25.42
CA GLU A 280 24.34 10.32 -24.65
C GLU A 280 23.19 10.97 -23.83
N GLN A 281 22.11 11.30 -24.54
CA GLN A 281 20.79 11.49 -23.91
C GLN A 281 20.24 10.11 -23.54
N GLN A 282 20.63 9.62 -22.36
CA GLN A 282 20.01 8.44 -21.76
C GLN A 282 19.06 8.90 -20.65
N TRP A 283 17.79 8.52 -20.77
CA TRP A 283 16.70 8.77 -19.81
C TRP A 283 16.96 8.05 -18.48
N GLY A 284 17.97 8.50 -17.75
CA GLY A 284 18.39 7.98 -16.47
C GLY A 284 18.83 9.13 -15.59
N PHE A 285 18.12 9.31 -14.47
CA PHE A 285 18.38 10.32 -13.44
C PHE A 285 19.86 10.38 -13.05
N ASN A 286 20.58 11.33 -13.66
CA ASN A 286 21.98 11.58 -13.39
C ASN A 286 22.08 12.55 -12.21
N PHE A 287 22.16 12.01 -10.99
CA PHE A 287 22.61 12.77 -9.82
C PHE A 287 24.13 12.93 -9.89
N GLN A 288 24.63 13.74 -10.84
CA GLN A 288 26.01 14.21 -10.80
C GLN A 288 26.06 15.44 -9.89
N TRP A 289 26.58 15.22 -8.68
CA TRP A 289 27.02 16.31 -7.80
C TRP A 289 28.29 16.92 -8.38
N HIS A 290 28.18 17.87 -9.30
CA HIS A 290 29.31 18.74 -9.62
C HIS A 290 29.45 19.78 -8.51
N ALA A 291 30.19 19.41 -7.46
CA ALA A 291 30.74 20.36 -6.51
C ALA A 291 31.85 21.15 -7.22
N ARG A 292 31.51 22.22 -7.94
CA ARG A 292 32.51 23.26 -8.22
C ARG A 292 32.65 24.09 -6.95
N ARG A 293 33.82 24.00 -6.33
CA ARG A 293 34.27 24.94 -5.30
C ARG A 293 34.36 26.31 -5.96
N TYR A 294 33.62 27.27 -5.42
CA TYR A 294 34.01 28.68 -5.41
C TYR A 294 34.33 29.04 -3.97
#